data_AF-E7QT44-F1
#
_entry.id   AF-E7QT44-F1
#
_cell.length_a   1.000
_cell.length_b   1.000
_cell.length_c   1.000
_cell.angle_alpha   90.00
_cell.angle_beta   90.00
_cell.angle_gamma   90.00
#
_symmetry.space_group_name_H-M   'P 1'
#
loop_
_entity.id
_entity.type
_entity.pdbx_description
1 polymer ?
#
loop_
_entity_poly.entity_id
_entity_poly.type
_entity_poly.pdbx_seq_one_letter_code
_entity_poly.pdbx_strand_id
1 'polypeptide(L)'
;METDHDILRILNLVLNSSLAQYWLFLSTVGWGIARPTLRQEEILSVPLPLDNLIERKEELLSIDSRIRELIENSVRDERYKEHIEQLDNILFECYDLSEIEKKLIESRVSTSIDFYHERNDSKAVEAANDELLRQYGEIICDNVNKFLEFSDVSLQPIIYSSSNLIKPLNLITLQLSEGESQPELVDRNIVLEEKLQALDSAESNNSLYQRRIVEIYQENSIHIIKPNEVRFWSVAAAINDAPEIVGELLDRA
;
A
#
# COMPACT_ATOMS: atom_id res chain seq x y z
N MET A 1 11.37 -25.41 -30.48
CA MET A 1 9.99 -25.07 -30.86
C MET A 1 9.04 -25.17 -29.67
N GLU A 2 8.80 -26.33 -29.06
CA GLU A 2 7.96 -26.41 -27.84
C GLU A 2 8.57 -25.63 -26.66
N THR A 3 9.88 -25.76 -26.43
CA THR A 3 10.56 -25.07 -25.32
C THR A 3 10.53 -23.54 -25.44
N ASP A 4 10.68 -23.00 -26.66
CA ASP A 4 10.65 -21.55 -26.89
C ASP A 4 9.24 -20.98 -26.68
N HIS A 5 8.21 -21.75 -27.04
CA HIS A 5 6.83 -21.36 -26.86
C HIS A 5 6.46 -21.26 -25.37
N ASP A 6 6.89 -22.25 -24.56
CA ASP A 6 6.66 -22.25 -23.13
C ASP A 6 7.36 -21.07 -22.42
N ILE A 7 8.60 -20.78 -22.82
CA ILE A 7 9.35 -19.64 -22.29
C ILE A 7 8.60 -18.33 -22.57
N LEU A 8 8.08 -18.15 -23.79
CA LEU A 8 7.31 -16.95 -24.13
C LEU A 8 6.01 -16.83 -23.33
N ARG A 9 5.34 -17.96 -23.02
CA ARG A 9 4.15 -17.97 -22.16
C ARG A 9 4.49 -17.54 -20.74
N ILE A 10 5.56 -18.08 -20.16
CA ILE A 10 6.03 -17.71 -18.82
C ILE A 10 6.42 -16.23 -18.77
N LEU A 11 7.17 -15.74 -19.76
CA LEU A 11 7.51 -14.32 -19.85
C LEU A 11 6.27 -13.43 -19.94
N ASN A 12 5.25 -13.87 -20.68
CA ASN A 12 3.98 -13.15 -20.76
C ASN A 12 3.29 -13.06 -19.39
N LEU A 13 3.29 -14.14 -18.62
CA LEU A 13 2.76 -14.12 -17.24
C LEU A 13 3.52 -13.14 -16.35
N VAL A 14 4.86 -13.20 -16.36
CA VAL A 14 5.69 -12.29 -15.57
C VAL A 14 5.37 -10.84 -15.91
N LEU A 15 5.31 -10.47 -17.19
CA LEU A 15 5.05 -9.09 -17.62
C LEU A 15 3.63 -8.59 -17.30
N ASN A 16 2.67 -9.49 -17.04
CA ASN A 16 1.30 -9.13 -16.65
C ASN A 16 1.04 -9.29 -15.14
N SER A 17 2.07 -9.57 -14.35
CA SER A 17 1.98 -9.69 -12.89
C SER A 17 1.94 -8.34 -12.18
N SER A 18 1.44 -8.33 -10.96
CA SER A 18 1.49 -7.17 -10.06
C SER A 18 2.94 -6.72 -9.81
N LEU A 19 3.87 -7.67 -9.75
CA LEU A 19 5.30 -7.39 -9.58
C LEU A 19 5.87 -6.59 -10.76
N ALA A 20 5.58 -7.01 -12.00
CA ALA A 20 6.05 -6.29 -13.17
C ALA A 20 5.41 -4.90 -13.28
N GLN A 21 4.11 -4.80 -12.95
CA GLN A 21 3.43 -3.50 -12.89
C GLN A 21 4.08 -2.57 -11.87
N TYR A 22 4.37 -3.07 -10.67
CA TYR A 22 5.06 -2.34 -9.62
C TYR A 22 6.48 -1.91 -10.05
N TRP A 23 7.28 -2.84 -10.59
CA TRP A 23 8.63 -2.56 -11.04
C TRP A 23 8.66 -1.48 -12.13
N LEU A 24 7.83 -1.64 -13.16
CA LEU A 24 7.75 -0.70 -14.28
C LEU A 24 7.23 0.66 -13.82
N PHE A 25 6.25 0.71 -12.91
CA PHE A 25 5.76 1.96 -12.36
C PHE A 25 6.86 2.77 -11.67
N LEU A 26 7.78 2.11 -10.96
CA LEU A 26 8.86 2.76 -10.22
C LEU A 26 10.11 3.05 -11.06
N SER A 27 10.39 2.23 -12.07
CA SER A 27 11.62 2.31 -12.86
C SER A 27 11.50 3.09 -14.17
N THR A 28 10.28 3.29 -14.67
CA THR A 28 10.07 3.94 -15.96
C THR A 28 9.73 5.42 -15.83
N VAL A 29 10.32 6.22 -16.72
CA VAL A 29 10.03 7.67 -16.79
C VAL A 29 8.72 7.91 -17.54
N GLY A 30 8.33 6.98 -18.42
CA GLY A 30 7.17 7.07 -19.28
C GLY A 30 5.83 7.09 -18.56
N TRP A 31 5.73 6.56 -17.34
CA TRP A 31 4.46 6.56 -16.61
C TRP A 31 4.06 7.94 -16.07
N GLY A 32 4.98 8.90 -15.96
CA GLY A 32 4.66 10.25 -15.45
C GLY A 32 4.15 11.24 -16.50
N ILE A 33 4.09 10.85 -17.78
CA ILE A 33 3.76 11.76 -18.90
C ILE A 33 2.35 11.50 -19.43
N ALA A 34 1.72 12.53 -20.01
CA ALA A 34 0.34 12.49 -20.50
C ALA A 34 0.02 11.37 -21.53
N ARG A 35 1.05 10.74 -22.12
CA ARG A 35 0.94 9.56 -22.97
C ARG A 35 1.97 8.53 -22.52
N PRO A 36 1.61 7.62 -21.60
CA PRO A 36 2.55 6.62 -21.13
C PRO A 36 2.95 5.71 -22.28
N THR A 37 4.26 5.63 -22.51
CA THR A 37 4.86 4.70 -23.46
C THR A 37 5.98 3.99 -22.74
N LEU A 38 5.92 2.67 -22.73
CA LEU A 38 7.00 1.83 -22.23
C LEU A 38 8.00 1.62 -23.36
N ARG A 39 9.26 1.97 -23.11
CA ARG A 39 10.35 1.67 -24.03
C ARG A 39 10.73 0.20 -23.91
N GLN A 40 11.20 -0.38 -25.01
CA GLN A 40 11.66 -1.77 -25.02
C GLN A 40 12.76 -2.00 -23.96
N GLU A 41 13.69 -1.07 -23.82
CA GLU A 41 14.77 -1.12 -22.82
C GLU A 41 14.24 -1.18 -21.38
N GLU A 42 13.13 -0.49 -21.10
CA GLU A 42 12.50 -0.50 -19.78
C GLU A 42 11.81 -1.85 -19.51
N ILE A 43 11.14 -2.43 -20.49
CA ILE A 43 10.54 -3.77 -20.36
C ILE A 43 11.62 -4.83 -20.16
N LEU A 44 12.74 -4.73 -20.88
CA LEU A 44 13.88 -5.64 -20.74
C LEU A 44 14.64 -5.46 -19.41
N SER A 45 14.36 -4.40 -18.65
CA SER A 45 14.95 -4.17 -17.34
C SER A 45 14.27 -4.94 -16.21
N VAL A 46 13.10 -5.55 -16.46
CA VAL A 46 12.40 -6.36 -15.47
C VAL A 46 13.31 -7.54 -15.08
N PRO A 47 13.68 -7.69 -13.80
CA PRO A 47 14.53 -8.78 -13.35
C PRO A 47 13.82 -10.12 -13.55
N LEU A 48 14.53 -11.17 -13.94
CA LEU A 48 13.97 -12.50 -14.17
C LEU A 48 14.73 -13.55 -13.36
N PRO A 49 14.12 -14.18 -12.34
CA PRO A 49 14.73 -15.27 -11.59
C PRO A 49 14.61 -16.58 -12.41
N LEU A 50 15.42 -16.68 -13.47
CA LEU A 50 15.29 -17.73 -14.49
C LEU A 50 15.28 -19.15 -13.91
N ASP A 51 16.16 -19.44 -12.94
CA ASP A 51 16.25 -20.77 -12.34
C ASP A 51 14.95 -21.16 -11.62
N ASN A 52 14.42 -20.25 -10.79
CA ASN A 52 13.18 -20.46 -10.03
C ASN A 52 11.96 -20.55 -10.98
N LEU A 53 11.92 -19.73 -12.04
CA LEU A 53 10.86 -19.78 -13.05
C LEU A 53 10.87 -21.11 -13.84
N ILE A 54 12.06 -21.66 -14.13
CA ILE A 54 12.21 -22.95 -14.79
C ILE A 54 11.76 -24.08 -13.86
N GLU A 55 12.10 -24.02 -12.57
CA GLU A 55 11.67 -25.00 -11.58
C GLU A 55 10.15 -25.05 -11.44
N ARG A 56 9.48 -23.88 -11.43
CA ARG A 56 8.02 -23.74 -11.32
C ARG A 56 7.28 -23.76 -12.67
N LYS A 57 7.96 -24.16 -13.76
CA LYS A 57 7.42 -24.11 -15.13
C LYS A 57 6.03 -24.71 -15.27
N GLU A 58 5.83 -25.93 -14.77
CA GLU A 58 4.57 -26.67 -14.96
C GLU A 58 3.37 -25.97 -14.27
N GLU A 59 3.60 -25.39 -13.08
CA GLU A 59 2.60 -24.64 -12.35
C GLU A 59 2.21 -23.36 -13.09
N LEU A 60 3.21 -22.62 -13.58
CA LEU A 60 3.01 -21.40 -14.36
C LEU A 60 2.24 -21.68 -15.67
N LEU A 61 2.59 -22.74 -16.40
CA LEU A 61 1.89 -23.12 -17.63
C LEU A 61 0.45 -23.60 -17.36
N SER A 62 0.20 -24.26 -16.23
CA SER A 62 -1.15 -24.60 -15.79
C SER A 62 -2.00 -23.35 -15.54
N ILE A 63 -1.45 -22.36 -14.84
CA ILE A 63 -2.13 -21.08 -14.58
C ILE A 63 -2.37 -20.32 -15.88
N ASP A 64 -1.37 -20.20 -16.75
CA ASP A 64 -1.53 -19.55 -18.06
C ASP A 64 -2.68 -20.17 -18.87
N SER A 65 -2.81 -21.50 -18.84
CA SER A 65 -3.88 -22.19 -19.56
C SER A 65 -5.26 -21.85 -19.00
N ARG A 66 -5.39 -21.78 -17.66
CA ARG A 66 -6.64 -21.38 -16.98
C ARG A 66 -7.02 -19.94 -17.27
N ILE A 67 -6.05 -19.02 -17.20
CA ILE A 67 -6.27 -17.60 -17.50
C ILE A 67 -6.71 -17.43 -18.95
N ARG A 68 -6.05 -18.10 -19.90
CA ARG A 68 -6.44 -18.06 -21.33
C ARG A 68 -7.85 -18.58 -21.55
N GLU A 69 -8.21 -19.71 -20.96
CA GLU A 69 -9.56 -20.28 -21.07
C GLU A 69 -10.62 -19.27 -20.59
N LEU A 70 -10.39 -18.58 -19.47
CA LEU A 70 -11.31 -17.55 -18.99
C LEU A 70 -11.40 -16.34 -19.94
N ILE A 71 -10.26 -15.88 -20.47
CA ILE A 71 -10.22 -14.76 -21.42
C ILE A 71 -10.98 -15.13 -22.71
N GLU A 72 -10.77 -16.33 -23.25
CA GLU A 72 -11.44 -16.81 -24.47
C GLU A 72 -12.96 -16.88 -24.28
N ASN A 73 -13.40 -17.27 -23.09
CA ASN A 73 -14.82 -17.29 -22.73
C ASN A 73 -15.36 -15.90 -22.31
N SER A 74 -14.55 -14.84 -22.41
CA SER A 74 -14.90 -13.48 -21.97
C SER A 74 -15.35 -13.39 -20.51
N VAL A 75 -14.82 -14.29 -19.67
CA VAL A 75 -15.10 -14.34 -18.24
C VAL A 75 -14.05 -13.50 -17.50
N ARG A 76 -14.50 -12.38 -16.92
CA ARG A 76 -13.70 -11.51 -16.04
C ARG A 76 -14.36 -11.35 -14.67
N ASP A 77 -14.80 -12.49 -14.12
CA ASP A 77 -15.42 -12.56 -12.81
C ASP A 77 -14.37 -12.84 -11.72
N GLU A 78 -14.83 -13.22 -10.53
CA GLU A 78 -13.97 -13.48 -9.38
C GLU A 78 -12.93 -14.58 -9.64
N ARG A 79 -13.25 -15.57 -10.49
CA ARG A 79 -12.30 -16.66 -10.83
C ARG A 79 -11.09 -16.15 -11.60
N TYR A 80 -11.29 -15.13 -12.43
CA TYR A 80 -10.17 -14.50 -13.13
C TYR A 80 -9.21 -13.85 -12.12
N LYS A 81 -9.75 -13.13 -11.13
CA LYS A 81 -8.94 -12.51 -10.09
C LYS A 81 -8.22 -13.53 -9.23
N GLU A 82 -8.90 -14.60 -8.82
CA GLU A 82 -8.30 -15.71 -8.06
C GLU A 82 -7.09 -16.30 -8.78
N HIS A 83 -7.15 -16.46 -10.11
CA HIS A 83 -6.00 -16.95 -10.88
C HIS A 83 -4.87 -15.93 -11.03
N ILE A 84 -5.18 -14.63 -11.06
CA ILE A 84 -4.16 -13.57 -11.01
C ILE A 84 -3.48 -13.54 -9.64
N GLU A 85 -4.24 -13.67 -8.55
CA GLU A 85 -3.68 -13.77 -7.19
C GLU A 85 -2.82 -15.02 -7.02
N GLN A 86 -3.25 -16.16 -7.58
CA GLN A 86 -2.42 -17.37 -7.62
C GLN A 86 -1.14 -17.17 -8.42
N LEU A 87 -1.22 -16.50 -9.58
CA LEU A 87 -0.05 -16.16 -10.37
C LEU A 87 0.93 -15.30 -9.58
N ASP A 88 0.44 -14.22 -8.97
CA ASP A 88 1.26 -13.30 -8.20
C ASP A 88 1.93 -14.02 -7.02
N ASN A 89 1.22 -14.89 -6.31
CA ASN A 89 1.81 -15.68 -5.23
C ASN A 89 2.96 -16.58 -5.70
N ILE A 90 2.79 -17.32 -6.80
CA ILE A 90 3.86 -18.17 -7.37
C ILE A 90 5.05 -17.30 -7.79
N LEU A 91 4.79 -16.15 -8.40
CA LEU A 91 5.85 -15.24 -8.80
C LEU A 91 6.55 -14.65 -7.58
N PHE A 92 5.84 -14.23 -6.53
CA PHE A 92 6.47 -13.72 -5.31
C PHE A 92 7.40 -14.76 -4.66
N GLU A 93 7.02 -16.04 -4.68
CA GLU A 93 7.90 -17.14 -4.28
C GLU A 93 9.11 -17.27 -5.21
N CYS A 94 8.93 -17.19 -6.54
CA CYS A 94 10.03 -17.27 -7.50
C CYS A 94 11.05 -16.13 -7.34
N TYR A 95 10.63 -14.97 -6.84
CA TYR A 95 11.50 -13.81 -6.58
C TYR A 95 12.01 -13.77 -5.14
N ASP A 96 11.70 -14.78 -4.32
CA ASP A 96 12.08 -14.86 -2.90
C ASP A 96 11.65 -13.63 -2.08
N LEU A 97 10.48 -13.08 -2.38
CA LEU A 97 9.97 -11.87 -1.72
C LEU A 97 9.52 -12.17 -0.29
N SER A 98 9.90 -11.31 0.64
CA SER A 98 9.40 -11.32 2.01
C SER A 98 7.94 -10.88 2.09
N GLU A 99 7.26 -11.25 3.18
CA GLU A 99 5.86 -10.87 3.40
C GLU A 99 5.62 -9.36 3.37
N ILE A 100 6.60 -8.55 3.81
CA ILE A 100 6.48 -7.09 3.76
C ILE A 100 6.62 -6.56 2.34
N GLU A 101 7.47 -7.15 1.51
CA GLU A 101 7.62 -6.78 0.09
C GLU A 101 6.37 -7.13 -0.72
N LYS A 102 5.78 -8.31 -0.47
CA LYS A 102 4.50 -8.72 -1.07
C LYS A 102 3.41 -7.69 -0.78
N LYS A 103 3.19 -7.39 0.50
CA LYS A 103 2.19 -6.40 0.94
C LYS A 103 2.47 -5.01 0.37
N LEU A 104 3.74 -4.60 0.24
CA LEU A 104 4.10 -3.33 -0.37
C LEU A 104 3.71 -3.27 -1.85
N ILE A 105 4.01 -4.33 -2.61
CA ILE A 105 3.66 -4.44 -4.03
C ILE A 105 2.15 -4.39 -4.22
N GLU A 106 1.42 -5.27 -3.52
CA GLU A 106 -0.05 -5.34 -3.56
C GLU A 106 -0.69 -4.00 -3.18
N SER A 107 -0.19 -3.38 -2.11
CA SER A 107 -0.67 -2.09 -1.65
C SER A 107 -0.43 -0.99 -2.68
N ARG A 108 0.72 -0.99 -3.36
CA ARG A 108 1.03 0.03 -4.37
C ARG A 108 0.17 -0.15 -5.62
N VAL A 109 0.00 -1.39 -6.06
CA VAL A 109 -0.84 -1.76 -7.22
C VAL A 109 -2.29 -1.34 -6.97
N SER A 110 -2.86 -1.72 -5.83
CA SER A 110 -4.25 -1.42 -5.46
C SER A 110 -4.52 0.05 -5.11
N THR A 111 -3.49 0.88 -4.94
CA THR A 111 -3.64 2.29 -4.57
C THR A 111 -3.03 3.24 -5.58
N SER A 112 -1.71 3.46 -5.53
CA SER A 112 -1.03 4.48 -6.32
C SER A 112 -1.15 4.23 -7.82
N ILE A 113 -1.03 2.96 -8.22
CA ILE A 113 -1.10 2.55 -9.63
C ILE A 113 -2.55 2.51 -10.10
N ASP A 114 -3.47 1.93 -9.32
CA ASP A 114 -4.91 1.98 -9.60
C ASP A 114 -5.42 3.43 -9.75
N PHE A 115 -5.08 4.31 -8.80
CA PHE A 115 -5.43 5.73 -8.86
C PHE A 115 -4.84 6.44 -10.07
N TYR A 116 -3.63 6.06 -10.47
CA TYR A 116 -3.00 6.64 -11.66
C TYR A 116 -3.82 6.33 -12.94
N HIS A 117 -4.38 5.12 -13.04
CA HIS A 117 -5.20 4.69 -14.18
C HIS A 117 -6.66 5.16 -14.10
N GLU A 118 -7.34 4.89 -12.99
CA GLU A 118 -8.80 5.04 -12.85
C GLU A 118 -9.21 6.39 -12.24
N ARG A 119 -8.26 7.17 -11.70
CA ARG A 119 -8.50 8.50 -11.10
C ARG A 119 -9.59 8.44 -10.02
N ASN A 120 -10.73 9.10 -10.23
CA ASN A 120 -11.81 9.16 -9.24
C ASN A 120 -12.66 7.87 -9.20
N ASP A 121 -12.49 6.98 -10.18
CA ASP A 121 -13.17 5.67 -10.20
C ASP A 121 -12.32 4.58 -9.50
N SER A 122 -11.14 4.95 -9.02
CA SER A 122 -10.22 4.08 -8.28
C SER A 122 -10.75 3.76 -6.87
N LYS A 123 -10.49 2.54 -6.40
CA LYS A 123 -10.75 2.18 -4.99
C LYS A 123 -9.88 2.98 -4.02
N ALA A 124 -8.78 3.54 -4.49
CA ALA A 124 -7.84 4.31 -3.71
C ALA A 124 -8.44 5.62 -3.14
N VAL A 125 -9.53 6.13 -3.75
CA VAL A 125 -10.28 7.31 -3.25
C VAL A 125 -11.49 6.94 -2.40
N GLU A 126 -11.78 5.65 -2.21
CA GLU A 126 -12.83 5.21 -1.27
C GLU A 126 -12.44 5.55 0.17
N ALA A 127 -13.45 5.66 1.04
CA ALA A 127 -13.25 5.94 2.45
C ALA A 127 -12.40 4.85 3.12
N ALA A 128 -11.40 5.27 3.88
CA ALA A 128 -10.59 4.35 4.68
C ALA A 128 -11.43 3.83 5.86
N ASN A 129 -11.50 2.51 6.00
CA ASN A 129 -12.20 1.86 7.10
C ASN A 129 -11.30 1.73 8.35
N ASP A 130 -11.92 1.44 9.50
CA ASP A 130 -11.20 1.34 10.78
C ASP A 130 -10.12 0.24 10.79
N GLU A 131 -10.31 -0.82 9.99
CA GLU A 131 -9.33 -1.90 9.85
C GLU A 131 -8.07 -1.44 9.12
N LEU A 132 -8.23 -0.66 8.04
CA LEU A 132 -7.12 -0.06 7.33
C LEU A 132 -6.35 0.94 8.21
N LEU A 133 -7.08 1.76 8.98
CA LEU A 133 -6.47 2.67 9.96
C LEU A 133 -5.69 1.90 11.03
N ARG A 134 -6.23 0.77 11.51
CA ARG A 134 -5.53 -0.11 12.45
C ARG A 134 -4.23 -0.63 11.87
N GLN A 135 -4.28 -1.25 10.69
CA GLN A 135 -3.11 -1.82 10.03
C GLN A 135 -2.04 -0.76 9.80
N TYR A 136 -2.44 0.44 9.37
CA TYR A 136 -1.53 1.57 9.21
C TYR A 136 -0.81 1.91 10.53
N GLY A 137 -1.56 2.06 11.63
CA GLY A 137 -1.00 2.38 12.94
C GLY A 137 -0.07 1.29 13.47
N GLU A 138 -0.46 0.03 13.33
CA GLU A 138 0.33 -1.14 13.75
C GLU A 138 1.66 -1.21 12.99
N ILE A 139 1.66 -1.01 11.67
CA ILE A 139 2.91 -1.01 10.88
C ILE A 139 3.87 0.07 11.37
N ILE A 140 3.38 1.27 11.66
CA ILE A 140 4.24 2.34 12.16
C ILE A 140 4.78 1.97 13.54
N CYS A 141 3.92 1.55 14.45
CA CYS A 141 4.34 1.16 15.79
C CYS A 141 5.35 0.00 15.75
N ASP A 142 5.14 -1.03 14.93
CA ASP A 142 6.07 -2.14 14.75
C ASP A 142 7.44 -1.69 14.25
N ASN A 143 7.48 -0.70 13.34
CA ASN A 143 8.74 -0.15 12.86
C ASN A 143 9.43 0.71 13.92
N VAL A 144 8.70 1.58 14.60
CA VAL A 144 9.25 2.46 15.65
C VAL A 144 9.69 1.66 16.87
N ASN A 145 8.89 0.69 17.33
CA ASN A 145 9.15 -0.11 18.53
C ASN A 145 10.40 -0.97 18.41
N LYS A 146 10.81 -1.35 17.19
CA LYS A 146 12.14 -1.98 16.96
C LYS A 146 13.29 -1.07 17.38
N PHE A 147 13.15 0.25 17.27
CA PHE A 147 14.15 1.21 17.74
C PHE A 147 14.04 1.48 19.25
N LEU A 148 12.87 1.24 19.83
CA LEU A 148 12.60 1.41 21.26
C LEU A 148 12.77 0.11 22.08
N GLU A 149 13.28 -0.98 21.48
CA GLU A 149 13.37 -2.31 22.12
C GLU A 149 14.12 -2.31 23.46
N PHE A 150 15.07 -1.38 23.64
CA PHE A 150 15.85 -1.24 24.88
C PHE A 150 15.31 -0.16 25.82
N SER A 151 14.10 0.34 25.58
CA SER A 151 13.41 1.36 26.37
C SER A 151 12.26 0.75 27.16
N ASP A 152 11.87 1.42 28.26
CA ASP A 152 10.68 1.04 29.04
C ASP A 152 9.36 1.54 28.40
N VAL A 153 9.45 2.27 27.28
CA VAL A 153 8.31 2.81 26.55
C VAL A 153 8.07 2.11 25.22
N SER A 154 6.80 1.94 24.86
CA SER A 154 6.35 1.48 23.54
C SER A 154 5.36 2.46 22.93
N LEU A 155 5.33 2.52 21.60
CA LEU A 155 4.37 3.27 20.82
C LEU A 155 3.14 2.41 20.51
N GLN A 156 1.95 2.97 20.73
CA GLN A 156 0.68 2.29 20.54
C GLN A 156 -0.30 3.12 19.70
N PRO A 157 -0.98 2.52 18.71
CA PRO A 157 -1.92 3.27 17.89
C PRO A 157 -3.29 3.34 18.58
N ILE A 158 -3.82 4.56 18.65
CA ILE A 158 -5.18 4.88 19.09
C ILE A 158 -5.95 5.34 17.85
N ILE A 159 -7.04 4.62 17.55
CA ILE A 159 -7.85 4.83 16.35
C ILE A 159 -9.20 5.40 16.75
N TYR A 160 -9.62 6.46 16.05
CA TYR A 160 -10.88 7.13 16.29
C TYR A 160 -11.92 6.72 15.26
N SER A 161 -12.78 5.77 15.62
CA SER A 161 -13.87 5.30 14.77
C SER A 161 -14.96 6.37 14.61
N SER A 162 -15.61 6.42 13.44
CA SER A 162 -16.84 7.19 13.25
C SER A 162 -17.93 6.37 12.61
N SER A 163 -19.07 6.29 13.29
CA SER A 163 -20.17 5.46 12.87
C SER A 163 -21.14 6.10 11.87
N ASN A 164 -21.06 7.40 11.54
CA ASN A 164 -22.22 8.06 10.88
C ASN A 164 -21.99 9.27 9.94
N LEU A 165 -20.77 9.63 9.51
CA LEU A 165 -20.57 10.76 8.59
C LEU A 165 -19.43 10.51 7.60
N ILE A 166 -19.58 11.02 6.36
CA ILE A 166 -18.48 11.16 5.41
C ILE A 166 -17.52 12.20 5.98
N LYS A 167 -16.41 11.72 6.57
CA LYS A 167 -15.35 12.59 7.06
C LYS A 167 -14.39 12.94 5.92
N PRO A 168 -13.97 14.21 5.75
CA PRO A 168 -12.91 14.56 4.80
C PRO A 168 -11.52 14.11 5.29
N LEU A 169 -11.33 13.96 6.60
CA LEU A 169 -10.06 13.64 7.26
C LEU A 169 -10.26 12.52 8.30
N ASN A 170 -9.24 11.68 8.46
CA ASN A 170 -9.09 10.72 9.56
C ASN A 170 -7.93 11.14 10.47
N LEU A 171 -7.97 10.70 11.72
CA LEU A 171 -6.90 10.89 12.71
C LEU A 171 -6.52 9.53 13.31
N ILE A 172 -5.22 9.31 13.45
CA ILE A 172 -4.65 8.29 14.35
C ILE A 172 -3.74 9.01 15.33
N THR A 173 -3.76 8.59 16.59
CA THR A 173 -2.78 9.03 17.59
C THR A 173 -1.84 7.87 17.89
N LEU A 174 -0.54 8.09 17.76
CA LEU A 174 0.47 7.17 18.25
C LEU A 174 0.87 7.63 19.66
N GLN A 175 0.54 6.85 20.67
CA GLN A 175 0.74 7.19 22.07
C GLN A 175 1.96 6.45 22.61
N LEU A 176 2.89 7.17 23.23
CA LEU A 176 3.94 6.55 24.04
C LEU A 176 3.32 6.12 25.37
N SER A 177 3.52 4.85 25.72
CA SER A 177 3.08 4.25 26.98
C SER A 177 4.18 3.39 27.60
N GLU A 178 4.23 3.34 28.93
CA GLU A 178 5.09 2.40 29.65
C GLU A 178 4.54 0.97 29.51
N GLY A 179 5.38 0.04 29.05
CA GLY A 179 5.03 -1.37 28.86
C GLY A 179 4.37 -1.72 27.52
N GLU A 180 4.09 -3.02 27.32
CA GLU A 180 3.33 -3.54 26.17
C GLU A 180 1.83 -3.35 26.40
N SER A 181 1.17 -2.59 25.54
CA SER A 181 -0.28 -2.47 25.49
C SER A 181 -0.78 -2.83 24.08
N GLN A 182 -2.08 -3.06 23.92
CA GLN A 182 -2.69 -3.34 22.62
C GLN A 182 -3.31 -2.08 22.01
N PRO A 183 -3.46 -2.02 20.67
CA PRO A 183 -4.17 -0.94 19.99
C PRO A 183 -5.55 -0.68 20.58
N GLU A 184 -5.81 0.56 20.98
CA GLU A 184 -7.08 0.96 21.58
C GLU A 184 -8.00 1.60 20.52
N LEU A 185 -9.20 1.03 20.34
CA LEU A 185 -10.28 1.70 19.63
C LEU A 185 -11.00 2.61 20.61
N VAL A 186 -10.94 3.91 20.37
CA VAL A 186 -11.66 4.89 21.17
C VAL A 186 -12.92 5.30 20.40
N ASP A 187 -14.08 4.93 20.94
CA ASP A 187 -15.36 5.43 20.44
C ASP A 187 -15.51 6.92 20.79
N ARG A 188 -15.54 7.76 19.75
CA ARG A 188 -15.81 9.20 19.77
C ARG A 188 -15.09 10.01 20.86
N ASN A 189 -14.09 10.76 20.43
CA ASN A 189 -13.69 11.98 21.13
C ASN A 189 -14.37 13.18 20.44
N ILE A 190 -15.43 13.74 21.02
CA ILE A 190 -16.14 14.94 20.49
C ILE A 190 -15.15 16.09 20.19
N VAL A 191 -14.10 16.17 21.01
CA VAL A 191 -13.00 17.13 20.87
C VAL A 191 -12.23 16.97 19.55
N LEU A 192 -12.17 15.77 18.98
CA LEU A 192 -11.51 15.50 17.70
C LEU A 192 -12.30 16.07 16.53
N GLU A 193 -13.62 15.92 16.55
CA GLU A 193 -14.48 16.42 15.47
C GLU A 193 -14.44 17.95 15.43
N GLU A 194 -14.46 18.61 16.59
CA GLU A 194 -14.31 20.07 16.70
C GLU A 194 -12.94 20.54 16.23
N LYS A 195 -11.86 19.83 16.58
CA LYS A 195 -10.49 20.16 16.15
C LYS A 195 -10.26 19.95 14.65
N LEU A 196 -10.80 18.87 14.06
CA LEU A 196 -10.70 18.61 12.63
C LEU A 196 -11.52 19.62 11.81
N GLN A 197 -12.72 19.98 12.26
CA GLN A 197 -13.51 21.05 11.65
C GLN A 197 -12.84 22.43 11.74
N ALA A 198 -12.14 22.72 12.84
CA ALA A 198 -11.35 23.94 12.97
C ALA A 198 -10.18 23.99 11.96
N LEU A 199 -9.51 22.86 11.70
CA LEU A 199 -8.46 22.76 10.69
C LEU A 199 -9.02 22.95 9.27
N ASP A 200 -10.17 22.35 8.95
CA ASP A 200 -10.83 22.50 7.64
C ASP A 200 -11.27 23.95 7.37
N SER A 201 -11.76 24.66 8.38
CA SER A 201 -12.25 26.05 8.23
C SER A 201 -11.14 27.10 8.16
N ALA A 202 -9.96 26.82 8.72
CA ALA A 202 -8.79 27.70 8.68
C ALA A 202 -8.14 27.78 7.27
N GLU A 203 -8.39 26.83 6.38
CA GLU A 203 -7.78 26.75 5.04
C GLU A 203 -8.70 27.21 3.88
N SER A 204 -9.58 28.18 4.12
CA SER A 204 -10.46 28.76 3.08
C SER A 204 -9.74 29.62 2.01
N ASN A 205 -8.40 29.75 2.07
CA ASN A 205 -7.60 30.43 1.04
C ASN A 205 -6.93 29.42 0.10
N ASN A 206 -7.73 28.80 -0.78
CA ASN A 206 -7.52 28.21 -2.13
C ASN A 206 -6.12 27.83 -2.70
N SER A 207 -5.02 27.88 -1.95
CA SER A 207 -3.65 27.57 -2.41
C SER A 207 -3.02 26.38 -1.69
N LEU A 208 -3.70 25.79 -0.71
CA LEU A 208 -3.18 24.74 0.18
C LEU A 208 -3.95 23.41 0.13
N TYR A 209 -4.80 23.17 -0.89
CA TYR A 209 -5.35 21.84 -1.19
C TYR A 209 -4.27 20.72 -1.31
N GLN A 210 -3.00 21.10 -1.35
CA GLN A 210 -1.81 20.25 -1.45
C GLN A 210 -1.22 19.74 -0.12
N ARG A 211 -1.65 20.18 1.08
CA ARG A 211 -1.07 19.73 2.37
C ARG A 211 -2.11 19.26 3.39
N ARG A 212 -2.91 18.24 3.03
CA ARG A 212 -3.86 17.60 3.96
C ARG A 212 -3.24 16.54 4.89
N ILE A 213 -1.92 16.36 4.85
CA ILE A 213 -1.20 15.47 5.76
C ILE A 213 -0.57 16.36 6.83
N VAL A 214 -0.99 16.17 8.07
CA VAL A 214 -0.53 16.95 9.23
C VAL A 214 -0.08 15.98 10.31
N GLU A 215 1.16 16.17 10.77
CA GLU A 215 1.73 15.44 11.89
C GLU A 215 1.98 16.41 13.04
N ILE A 216 1.41 16.12 14.20
CA ILE A 216 1.54 16.95 15.40
C ILE A 216 2.22 16.12 16.48
N TYR A 217 3.47 16.48 16.76
CA TYR A 217 4.29 15.84 17.77
C TYR A 217 4.14 16.57 19.11
N GLN A 218 3.60 15.88 20.11
CA GLN A 218 3.50 16.29 21.50
C GLN A 218 4.47 15.49 22.37
N GLU A 219 4.53 15.79 23.66
CA GLU A 219 5.48 15.17 24.60
C GLU A 219 5.40 13.64 24.61
N ASN A 220 4.18 13.08 24.68
CA ASN A 220 3.96 11.63 24.73
C ASN A 220 3.09 11.10 23.59
N SER A 221 2.79 11.90 22.56
CA SER A 221 1.89 11.48 21.49
C SER A 221 2.20 12.12 20.15
N ILE A 222 1.89 11.40 19.08
CA ILE A 222 2.02 11.86 17.69
C ILE A 222 0.64 11.75 17.06
N HIS A 223 0.08 12.86 16.60
CA HIS A 223 -1.21 12.88 15.93
C HIS A 223 -1.00 12.96 14.41
N ILE A 224 -1.49 11.96 13.69
CA ILE A 224 -1.37 11.85 12.24
C ILE A 224 -2.75 12.07 11.62
N ILE A 225 -2.92 13.19 10.93
CA ILE A 225 -4.16 13.58 10.25
C ILE A 225 -3.93 13.48 8.75
N LYS A 226 -4.78 12.71 8.05
CA LYS A 226 -4.73 12.58 6.59
C LYS A 226 -6.13 12.53 5.98
N PRO A 227 -6.30 12.74 4.67
CA PRO A 227 -7.59 12.56 4.02
C PRO A 227 -8.17 11.17 4.24
N ASN A 228 -9.49 11.09 4.33
CA ASN A 228 -10.22 9.83 4.46
C ASN A 228 -10.31 9.10 3.11
N GLU A 229 -9.16 8.70 2.57
CA GLU A 229 -9.06 7.93 1.34
C GLU A 229 -8.03 6.81 1.53
N VAL A 230 -8.34 5.61 1.03
CA VAL A 230 -7.51 4.40 1.17
C VAL A 230 -6.03 4.65 0.85
N ARG A 231 -5.72 5.42 -0.20
CA ARG A 231 -4.33 5.71 -0.61
C ARG A 231 -3.44 6.32 0.47
N PHE A 232 -4.01 7.12 1.38
CA PHE A 232 -3.25 7.80 2.43
C PHE A 232 -3.00 6.96 3.68
N TRP A 233 -3.75 5.86 3.82
CA TRP A 233 -3.71 4.94 4.96
C TRP A 233 -3.28 3.52 4.56
N SER A 234 -2.77 3.35 3.35
CA SER A 234 -2.33 2.06 2.81
C SER A 234 -1.09 1.51 3.53
N VAL A 235 -0.83 0.21 3.40
CA VAL A 235 0.42 -0.41 3.88
C VAL A 235 1.65 0.31 3.31
N ALA A 236 1.62 0.62 2.01
CA ALA A 236 2.68 1.39 1.37
C ALA A 236 2.83 2.79 1.96
N ALA A 237 1.74 3.46 2.37
CA ALA A 237 1.83 4.73 3.07
C ALA A 237 2.53 4.56 4.43
N ALA A 238 2.05 3.63 5.27
CA ALA A 238 2.63 3.38 6.60
C ALA A 238 4.14 3.09 6.54
N ILE A 239 4.59 2.27 5.59
CA ILE A 239 6.02 1.96 5.38
C ILE A 239 6.81 3.22 5.00
N ASN A 240 6.25 4.10 4.18
CA ASN A 240 6.93 5.33 3.75
C ASN A 240 6.98 6.40 4.85
N ASP A 241 5.97 6.46 5.72
CA ASP A 241 5.87 7.48 6.77
C ASP A 241 6.69 7.09 8.03
N ALA A 242 6.87 5.79 8.30
CA ALA A 242 7.56 5.32 9.50
C ALA A 242 8.98 5.89 9.71
N PRO A 243 9.85 6.00 8.69
CA PRO A 243 11.19 6.58 8.87
C PRO A 243 11.21 8.05 9.32
N GLU A 244 10.25 8.86 8.86
CA GLU A 244 10.13 10.27 9.25
C GLU A 244 9.78 10.38 10.73
N ILE A 245 8.81 9.57 11.17
CA ILE A 245 8.40 9.48 12.58
C ILE A 245 9.54 9.01 13.48
N VAL A 246 10.32 8.01 13.04
CA VAL A 246 11.51 7.54 13.76
C VAL A 246 12.55 8.67 13.88
N GLY A 247 12.80 9.40 12.80
CA GLY A 247 13.75 10.52 12.79
C GLY A 247 13.38 11.61 13.81
N GLU A 248 12.13 12.04 13.81
CA GLU A 248 11.63 13.06 14.76
C GLU A 248 11.67 12.59 16.21
N LEU A 249 11.41 11.30 16.49
CA LEU A 249 11.52 10.74 17.83
C LEU A 249 12.96 10.71 18.33
N LEU A 250 13.92 10.38 17.46
CA LEU A 250 15.35 10.36 17.80
C LEU A 250 15.92 11.76 18.01
N ASP A 251 15.49 12.75 17.23
CA ASP A 251 15.93 14.15 17.39
C ASP A 251 15.45 14.80 18.69
N ARG A 252 14.42 14.22 19.31
CA ARG A 252 13.82 14.70 20.57
C ARG A 252 14.28 13.93 21.82
N ALA A 253 14.99 12.81 21.65
CA ALA A 253 15.55 11.98 22.73
C ALA A 253 16.89 12.53 23.24
#